data_AF-A0A1Y2SGD0-F1
#
_entry.id   AF-A0A1Y2SGD0-F1
#
_cell.length_a   1.000
_cell.length_b   1.000
_cell.length_c   1.000
_cell.angle_alpha   90.00
_cell.angle_beta   90.00
_cell.angle_gamma   90.00
#
_symmetry.space_group_name_H-M   'P 1'
#
loop_
_entity.id
_entity.type
_entity.pdbx_description
1 polymer ?
#
loop_
_entity_poly.entity_id
_entity_poly.type
_entity_poly.pdbx_seq_one_letter_code
_entity_poly.pdbx_strand_id
1 'polypeptide(L)'
;MGNQLTDIDLCEALSYVFVDNEVDYEYIASVAKHFPLEHVEMVFFEWVAPVCYTNGFTPVPPVWTFFDREQLWEDIQDLRRKQITEGKIEKIKENIRRCFLRRYLAKDWQILREKLIDFLSMMDQS
;
A
#
# COMPACT_ATOMS: atom_id res chain seq x y z
N MET A 1 0.74 26.52 -7.35
CA MET A 1 1.78 25.50 -7.57
C MET A 1 1.28 24.25 -6.88
N GLY A 2 0.75 23.28 -7.63
CA GLY A 2 0.29 22.03 -7.04
C GLY A 2 1.50 21.32 -6.44
N ASN A 3 1.47 21.00 -5.15
CA ASN A 3 2.51 20.18 -4.55
C ASN A 3 2.56 18.86 -5.34
N GLN A 4 3.73 18.54 -5.90
CA GLN A 4 3.93 17.26 -6.57
C GLN A 4 3.81 16.17 -5.50
N LEU A 5 2.81 15.29 -5.63
CA LEU A 5 2.71 14.13 -4.75
C LEU A 5 3.93 13.22 -4.96
N THR A 6 4.39 12.65 -3.86
CA THR A 6 5.59 11.83 -3.77
C THR A 6 5.24 10.44 -3.26
N ASP A 7 6.18 9.51 -3.37
CA ASP A 7 5.97 8.12 -2.95
C ASP A 7 5.58 8.00 -1.46
N ILE A 8 6.02 8.91 -0.59
CA ILE A 8 5.60 8.91 0.83
C ILE A 8 4.09 9.21 0.97
N ASP A 9 3.54 10.10 0.14
CA ASP A 9 2.11 10.43 0.15
C ASP A 9 1.28 9.23 -0.36
N LEU A 10 1.80 8.51 -1.36
CA LEU A 10 1.18 7.28 -1.85
C LEU A 10 1.23 6.17 -0.78
N CYS A 11 2.37 6.00 -0.11
CA CYS A 11 2.53 4.99 0.95
C CYS A 11 1.59 5.26 2.12
N GLU A 12 1.51 6.50 2.58
CA GLU A 12 0.58 6.93 3.63
C GLU A 12 -0.87 6.62 3.23
N ALA A 13 -1.30 7.06 2.05
CA ALA A 13 -2.65 6.79 1.56
C ALA A 13 -2.98 5.29 1.51
N LEU A 14 -2.09 4.48 0.95
CA LEU A 14 -2.28 3.04 0.84
C LEU A 14 -2.27 2.31 2.20
N SER A 15 -1.59 2.88 3.21
CA SER A 15 -1.56 2.29 4.55
C SER A 15 -2.92 2.29 5.25
N TYR A 16 -3.82 3.20 4.87
CA TYR A 16 -5.17 3.28 5.44
C TYR A 16 -6.03 2.03 5.17
N VAL A 17 -5.66 1.17 4.20
CA VAL A 17 -6.29 -0.15 4.00
C VAL A 17 -6.10 -1.06 5.22
N PHE A 18 -5.08 -0.83 6.04
CA PHE A 18 -4.68 -1.69 7.16
C PHE A 18 -5.06 -1.13 8.53
N VAL A 19 -5.78 -0.02 8.57
CA VAL A 19 -6.30 0.62 9.79
C VAL A 19 -7.54 -0.14 10.27
N ASP A 20 -7.75 -0.26 11.57
CA ASP A 20 -8.84 -1.04 12.18
C ASP A 20 -10.19 -0.29 12.16
N ASN A 21 -10.57 0.23 10.99
CA ASN A 21 -11.77 1.01 10.73
C ASN A 21 -12.34 0.68 9.33
N GLU A 22 -13.50 1.23 8.98
CA GLU A 22 -13.98 1.16 7.60
C GLU A 22 -12.99 1.84 6.65
N VAL A 23 -12.59 1.13 5.58
CA VAL A 23 -11.60 1.61 4.62
C VAL A 23 -12.22 2.65 3.70
N ASP A 24 -11.69 3.88 3.74
CA ASP A 24 -12.09 4.96 2.83
C ASP A 24 -11.38 4.83 1.46
N TYR A 25 -11.89 3.93 0.63
CA TYR A 25 -11.35 3.69 -0.71
C TYR A 25 -11.41 4.93 -1.63
N GLU A 26 -12.36 5.84 -1.40
CA GLU A 26 -12.49 7.08 -2.18
C GLU A 26 -11.33 8.02 -1.89
N TYR A 27 -11.03 8.25 -0.60
CA TYR A 27 -9.87 9.03 -0.19
C TYR A 27 -8.57 8.45 -0.75
N ILE A 28 -8.37 7.15 -0.58
CA ILE A 28 -7.15 6.47 -1.05
C ILE A 28 -6.99 6.60 -2.57
N ALA A 29 -8.06 6.35 -3.33
CA ALA A 29 -8.04 6.50 -4.78
C ALA A 29 -7.81 7.96 -5.22
N SER A 30 -8.33 8.94 -4.46
CA SER A 30 -8.15 10.36 -4.76
C SER A 30 -6.68 10.80 -4.70
N VAL A 31 -5.86 10.17 -3.85
CA VAL A 31 -4.40 10.38 -3.80
C VAL A 31 -3.72 9.54 -4.89
N ALA A 32 -4.02 8.25 -4.93
CA ALA A 32 -3.32 7.28 -5.77
C ALA A 32 -3.52 7.50 -7.29
N LYS A 33 -4.62 8.14 -7.72
CA LYS A 33 -4.87 8.46 -9.14
C LYS A 33 -3.81 9.36 -9.80
N HIS A 34 -2.98 10.03 -9.01
CA HIS A 34 -1.88 10.86 -9.51
C HIS A 34 -0.63 10.06 -9.89
N PHE A 35 -0.66 8.73 -9.68
CA PHE A 35 0.41 7.80 -10.00
C PHE A 35 -0.06 6.79 -11.06
N PRO A 36 0.85 6.23 -11.87
CA PRO A 36 0.50 5.13 -12.78
C PRO A 36 -0.08 3.94 -12.00
N LEU A 37 -1.15 3.33 -12.52
CA LEU A 37 -1.81 2.19 -11.85
C LEU A 37 -0.84 1.05 -11.51
N GLU A 38 0.10 0.74 -12.41
CA GLU A 38 1.13 -0.28 -12.18
C GLU A 38 2.06 0.09 -11.02
N HIS A 39 2.38 1.37 -10.86
CA HIS A 39 3.18 1.86 -9.72
C HIS A 39 2.40 1.75 -8.42
N VAL A 40 1.11 2.12 -8.42
CA VAL A 40 0.23 1.97 -7.25
C VAL A 40 0.15 0.51 -6.82
N GLU A 41 -0.03 -0.42 -7.76
CA GLU A 41 -0.06 -1.86 -7.47
C GLU A 41 1.25 -2.36 -6.87
N MET A 42 2.38 -1.95 -7.45
CA MET A 42 3.71 -2.32 -6.96
C MET A 42 3.96 -1.78 -5.55
N VAL A 43 3.67 -0.50 -5.29
CA VAL A 43 3.83 0.11 -3.96
C VAL A 43 2.92 -0.57 -2.94
N PHE A 44 1.66 -0.85 -3.30
CA PHE A 44 0.72 -1.52 -2.41
C PHE A 44 1.23 -2.90 -1.97
N PHE A 45 1.62 -3.76 -2.92
CA PHE A 45 1.99 -5.14 -2.59
C PHE A 45 3.43 -5.34 -2.14
N GLU A 46 4.37 -4.50 -2.59
CA GLU A 46 5.80 -4.71 -2.36
C GLU A 46 6.39 -3.78 -1.29
N TRP A 47 5.75 -2.65 -1.00
CA TRP A 47 6.24 -1.69 0.02
C TRP A 47 5.32 -1.63 1.23
N VAL A 48 4.04 -1.29 1.01
CA VAL A 48 3.10 -1.01 2.10
C VAL A 48 2.60 -2.29 2.76
N ALA A 49 2.06 -3.24 1.99
CA ALA A 49 1.49 -4.46 2.55
C ALA A 49 2.49 -5.26 3.41
N PRO A 50 3.77 -5.43 3.03
CA PRO A 50 4.74 -6.09 3.89
C PRO A 50 4.94 -5.38 5.24
N VAL A 51 4.91 -4.04 5.29
CA VAL A 51 5.08 -3.31 6.56
C VAL A 51 3.79 -3.35 7.39
N CYS A 52 2.63 -3.20 6.76
CA CYS A 52 1.37 -2.98 7.47
C CYS A 52 0.57 -4.25 7.79
N TYR A 53 0.74 -5.37 7.04
CA TYR A 53 -0.11 -6.55 7.20
C TYR A 53 -0.01 -7.23 8.57
N THR A 54 1.10 -7.04 9.31
CA THR A 54 1.30 -7.66 10.62
C THR A 54 0.26 -7.22 11.65
N ASN A 55 -0.36 -6.06 11.45
CA ASN A 55 -1.42 -5.54 12.31
C ASN A 55 -2.63 -6.49 12.38
N GLY A 56 -2.98 -7.14 11.27
CA GLY A 56 -4.12 -8.08 11.21
C GLY A 56 -3.91 -9.41 11.94
N PHE A 57 -2.69 -9.69 12.43
CA PHE A 57 -2.32 -10.97 13.06
C PHE A 57 -1.93 -10.85 14.53
N THR A 58 -2.01 -9.65 15.13
CA THR A 58 -1.72 -9.51 16.57
C THR A 58 -2.91 -9.99 17.42
N PRO A 59 -2.69 -10.82 18.47
CA PRO A 59 -3.76 -11.47 19.25
C PRO A 59 -4.78 -10.53 19.90
N VAL A 60 -4.38 -9.29 20.17
CA VAL A 60 -5.25 -8.19 20.61
C VAL A 60 -4.63 -6.92 20.03
N PRO A 61 -5.17 -6.33 18.95
CA PRO A 61 -4.62 -5.10 18.45
C PRO A 61 -5.01 -3.96 19.43
N PRO A 62 -4.08 -3.07 19.83
CA PRO A 62 -4.53 -1.70 20.11
C PRO A 62 -5.23 -1.20 18.85
N VAL A 63 -6.35 -0.49 18.99
CA VAL A 63 -7.07 0.09 17.84
C VAL A 63 -6.05 0.87 17.00
N TRP A 64 -5.71 0.36 15.81
CA TRP A 64 -4.79 1.03 14.90
C TRP A 64 -5.59 2.08 14.16
N THR A 65 -5.60 3.29 14.69
CA THR A 65 -6.37 4.41 14.15
C THR A 65 -5.65 5.13 13.01
N PHE A 66 -4.32 5.07 12.95
CA PHE A 66 -3.50 5.63 11.88
C PHE A 66 -2.08 5.05 11.92
N PHE A 67 -1.34 5.26 10.82
CA PHE A 67 0.11 5.10 10.77
C PHE A 67 0.77 6.47 10.87
N ASP A 68 1.85 6.57 11.65
CA ASP A 68 2.71 7.75 11.59
C ASP A 68 3.45 7.75 10.24
N ARG A 69 3.29 8.83 9.49
CA ARG A 69 3.73 8.93 8.08
C ARG A 69 5.25 8.77 7.96
N GLU A 70 6.00 9.48 8.80
CA GLU A 70 7.45 9.45 8.79
C GLU A 70 7.98 8.08 9.25
N GLN A 71 7.42 7.49 10.30
CA GLN A 71 7.78 6.15 10.75
C GLN A 71 7.47 5.07 9.70
N LEU A 72 6.27 5.12 9.09
CA LEU A 72 5.89 4.22 8.00
C LEU A 72 6.90 4.30 6.85
N TRP A 73 7.31 5.51 6.47
CA TRP A 73 8.28 5.70 5.41
C TRP A 73 9.66 5.13 5.79
N GLU A 74 10.12 5.36 7.02
CA GLU A 74 11.37 4.78 7.51
C GLU A 74 11.36 3.25 7.46
N ASP A 75 10.26 2.63 7.91
CA ASP A 75 10.08 1.17 7.90
C ASP A 75 10.08 0.59 6.48
N ILE A 76 9.41 1.26 5.54
CA ILE A 76 9.41 0.90 4.12
C ILE A 76 10.83 1.00 3.55
N GLN A 77 11.55 2.07 3.88
CA GLN A 77 12.91 2.28 3.39
C GLN A 77 13.88 1.23 3.97
N ASP A 78 13.69 0.82 5.22
CA ASP A 78 14.42 -0.28 5.85
C ASP A 78 14.14 -1.62 5.19
N LEU A 79 12.88 -1.93 4.89
CA LEU A 79 12.50 -3.11 4.13
C LEU A 79 13.20 -3.14 2.77
N ARG A 80 13.13 -2.05 2.02
CA ARG A 80 13.74 -1.92 0.69
C ARG A 80 15.27 -2.07 0.75
N ARG A 81 15.92 -1.47 1.75
CA ARG A 81 17.37 -1.65 1.98
C ARG A 81 17.72 -3.11 2.21
N LYS A 82 16.94 -3.83 3.04
CA LYS A 82 17.14 -5.26 3.30
C LYS A 82 17.02 -6.05 2.00
N GLN A 83 15.97 -5.83 1.22
CA GLN A 83 15.70 -6.50 -0.07
C GLN A 83 16.84 -6.39 -1.08
N ILE A 84 17.55 -5.26 -1.12
CA ILE A 84 18.72 -5.07 -2.01
C ILE A 84 19.87 -6.00 -1.62
N THR A 85 20.04 -6.25 -0.33
CA THR A 85 21.14 -7.05 0.24
C THR A 85 20.81 -8.54 0.39
N GLU A 86 19.62 -8.98 -0.05
CA GLU A 86 19.12 -10.33 0.18
C GLU A 86 19.86 -11.43 -0.59
N GLY A 87 20.17 -12.50 0.13
CA GLY A 87 20.55 -13.79 -0.45
C GLY A 87 19.37 -14.54 -1.05
N LYS A 88 19.65 -15.65 -1.76
CA LYS A 88 18.62 -16.43 -2.50
C LYS A 88 17.48 -16.95 -1.62
N ILE A 89 17.74 -17.29 -0.36
CA ILE A 89 16.72 -17.82 0.57
C ILE A 89 15.73 -16.73 0.97
N GLU A 90 16.21 -15.52 1.29
CA GLU A 90 15.34 -14.40 1.65
C GLU A 90 14.46 -13.99 0.46
N LYS A 91 15.01 -13.99 -0.77
CA LYS A 91 14.21 -13.77 -1.98
C LYS A 91 13.08 -14.79 -2.16
N ILE A 92 13.30 -16.06 -1.81
CA ILE A 92 12.25 -17.10 -1.87
C ILE A 92 11.18 -16.81 -0.83
N LYS A 93 11.57 -16.48 0.41
CA LYS A 93 10.61 -16.11 1.47
C LYS A 93 9.78 -14.89 1.07
N GLU A 94 10.44 -13.88 0.50
CA GLU A 94 9.78 -12.66 0.06
C GLU A 94 8.81 -12.92 -1.10
N ASN A 95 9.18 -13.79 -2.05
CA ASN A 95 8.26 -14.24 -3.10
C ASN A 95 7.03 -14.97 -2.53
N ILE A 96 7.23 -15.85 -1.55
CA ILE A 96 6.12 -16.55 -0.88
C ILE A 96 5.22 -15.56 -0.16
N ARG A 97 5.81 -14.61 0.58
CA ARG A 97 5.09 -13.55 1.28
C ARG A 97 4.31 -12.67 0.30
N ARG A 98 4.91 -12.25 -0.81
CA ARG A 98 4.26 -11.48 -1.87
C ARG A 98 3.05 -12.22 -2.44
N CYS A 99 3.21 -13.51 -2.74
CA CYS A 99 2.09 -14.35 -3.20
C CYS A 99 0.98 -14.45 -2.14
N PHE A 100 1.34 -14.62 -0.87
CA PHE A 100 0.38 -14.63 0.23
C PHE A 100 -0.37 -13.29 0.35
N LEU A 101 0.34 -12.15 0.35
CA LEU A 101 -0.24 -10.82 0.46
C LEU A 101 -1.15 -10.50 -0.71
N ARG A 102 -0.74 -10.84 -1.94
CA ARG A 102 -1.58 -10.71 -3.14
C ARG A 102 -2.88 -11.49 -3.03
N ARG A 103 -2.86 -12.66 -2.39
CA ARG A 103 -4.06 -13.46 -2.18
C ARG A 103 -4.91 -12.95 -1.02
N TYR A 104 -4.27 -12.53 0.08
CA TYR A 104 -4.91 -12.02 1.28
C TYR A 104 -5.66 -10.70 1.00
N LEU A 105 -5.02 -9.77 0.30
CA LEU A 105 -5.53 -8.43 -0.01
C LEU A 105 -6.19 -8.35 -1.40
N ALA A 106 -6.51 -9.49 -2.02
CA ALA A 106 -7.07 -9.51 -3.37
C ALA A 106 -8.39 -8.72 -3.47
N LYS A 107 -9.21 -8.77 -2.41
CA LYS A 107 -10.48 -8.06 -2.33
C LYS A 107 -10.28 -6.55 -2.21
N ASP A 108 -9.44 -6.13 -1.26
CA ASP A 108 -9.15 -4.71 -1.04
C ASP A 108 -8.51 -4.08 -2.29
N TRP A 109 -7.59 -4.81 -2.94
CA TRP A 109 -7.00 -4.39 -4.20
C TRP A 109 -8.02 -4.27 -5.32
N GLN A 110 -8.97 -5.21 -5.43
CA GLN A 110 -10.01 -5.13 -6.46
C GLN A 110 -10.88 -3.88 -6.28
N ILE A 111 -11.33 -3.60 -5.06
CA ILE A 111 -12.15 -2.42 -4.76
C ILE A 111 -11.36 -1.14 -5.09
N LEU A 112 -10.12 -1.04 -4.62
CA LEU A 112 -9.28 0.13 -4.89
C LEU A 112 -9.01 0.31 -6.40
N ARG A 113 -8.74 -0.77 -7.12
CA ARG A 113 -8.50 -0.75 -8.56
C ARG A 113 -9.73 -0.28 -9.35
N GLU A 114 -10.92 -0.75 -8.97
CA GLU A 114 -12.18 -0.31 -9.58
C GLU A 114 -12.35 1.21 -9.40
N LYS A 115 -12.14 1.72 -8.18
CA LYS A 115 -12.18 3.17 -7.91
C LYS A 115 -11.16 3.96 -8.75
N LEU A 116 -9.93 3.47 -8.87
CA LEU A 116 -8.91 4.12 -9.70
C LEU A 116 -9.30 4.18 -11.17
N ILE A 117 -9.88 3.11 -11.72
CA ILE A 117 -10.36 3.07 -13.11
C ILE A 117 -11.52 4.04 -13.31
N ASP A 118 -12.44 4.12 -12.35
CA ASP A 118 -13.56 5.07 -12.40
C ASP A 118 -13.05 6.52 -12.45
N PHE A 119 -12.08 6.87 -11.58
CA PHE A 119 -11.45 8.20 -11.59
C PHE A 119 -10.75 8.51 -12.91
N LEU A 120 -10.00 7.56 -13.48
CA LEU A 120 -9.33 7.73 -14.77
C LEU A 120 -10.35 7.93 -15.91
N SER A 121 -11.44 7.17 -15.89
CA SER A 121 -12.52 7.24 -16.90
C SER A 121 -13.30 8.56 -16.84
N MET A 122 -13.37 9.20 -15.67
CA MET A 122 -13.96 10.53 -15.49
C MET A 122 -13.04 11.65 -16.01
N MET A 123 -11.72 11.51 -15.87
CA MET A 123 -10.76 12.52 -16.33
C MET A 123 -10.61 12.56 -17.86
N ASP A 124 -10.82 11.42 -18.55
CA ASP A 124 -10.73 11.34 -20.02
C ASP A 124 -11.94 11.95 -20.76
N GLN A 125 -12.99 12.33 -20.02
CA GLN A 125 -14.22 12.94 -20.56
C GLN A 125 -14.30 14.48 -20.36
N SER A 126 -13.25 15.12 -19.82
CA SER A 126 -13.16 16.57 -19.55
C SER A 126 -12.12 17.25 -20.42
#